data_AF-A0AAD5QCH1-F1
#
_entry.id   AF-A0AAD5QCH1-F1
#
_cell.length_a   1.000
_cell.length_b   1.000
_cell.length_c   1.000
_cell.angle_alpha   90.00
_cell.angle_beta   90.00
_cell.angle_gamma   90.00
#
_symmetry.space_group_name_H-M   'P 1'
#
loop_
_entity.id
_entity.type
_entity.pdbx_description
1 polymer ?
#
loop_
_entity_poly.entity_id
_entity_poly.type
_entity_poly.pdbx_seq_one_letter_code
_entity_poly.pdbx_strand_id
1 'polypeptide(L)'
;MRATTAPLRRSARLLSSAATPAANAAARPRSPPPSPSPPATRRPAKRRKPSPASTDADGDAELTFKHGTLSRKYETAKVDRGGYKVVVGCDEAGRGPLAGPVVAAACFVPLDVTIDGVFDSKKLTEPQREALFERLTTHPRVKYAVHVNSPQRIDEINILQASLEAMVKAVEALDVRADFAFIDGNRMPPTLQIPGETVVQGDSKVYSIAAASIIAKVTRDRIMVALDKQYPQYNLKQHKGYPTREHMAAIAKHGACEIHRMTFAPLKPKDAKPKPKAKAKAKQSKTTDAE
;
A
#
# COMPACT_ATOMS: atom_id res chain seq x y z
N MET A 1 -31.05 60.58 19.73
CA MET A 1 -29.98 61.58 19.89
C MET A 1 -28.78 61.18 19.06
N ARG A 2 -28.41 62.03 18.08
CA ARG A 2 -27.14 62.18 17.31
C ARG A 2 -26.43 60.88 16.82
N ALA A 3 -26.43 60.48 15.54
CA ALA A 3 -26.08 61.13 14.25
C ALA A 3 -24.59 61.49 14.09
N THR A 4 -23.91 60.84 13.12
CA THR A 4 -22.96 61.37 12.09
C THR A 4 -22.33 60.14 11.37
N THR A 5 -22.55 59.73 10.11
CA THR A 5 -22.48 60.29 8.72
C THR A 5 -21.10 60.73 8.19
N ALA A 6 -20.52 59.85 7.34
CA ALA A 6 -19.87 60.07 6.01
C ALA A 6 -18.51 60.84 5.93
N PRO A 7 -17.77 60.89 4.78
CA PRO A 7 -18.07 60.37 3.43
C PRO A 7 -16.89 59.73 2.62
N LEU A 8 -17.25 59.29 1.40
CA LEU A 8 -16.41 58.85 0.27
C LEU A 8 -15.40 59.91 -0.24
N ARG A 9 -14.34 59.46 -0.95
CA ARG A 9 -13.77 60.16 -2.11
C ARG A 9 -13.32 59.21 -3.23
N ARG A 10 -13.87 59.46 -4.43
CA ARG A 10 -13.37 59.07 -5.76
C ARG A 10 -12.39 60.13 -6.28
N SER A 11 -11.43 59.74 -7.14
CA SER A 11 -10.90 60.45 -8.34
C SER A 11 -9.73 59.60 -8.87
N ALA A 12 -9.60 59.11 -10.12
CA ALA A 12 -9.79 59.62 -11.49
C ALA A 12 -8.69 60.57 -12.01
N ARG A 13 -7.75 60.03 -12.81
CA ARG A 13 -7.19 60.54 -14.10
C ARG A 13 -5.94 59.71 -14.46
N LEU A 14 -5.81 59.03 -15.61
CA LEU A 14 -5.73 59.46 -17.03
C LEU A 14 -4.52 60.35 -17.36
N LEU A 15 -3.65 59.79 -18.23
CA LEU A 15 -2.93 60.35 -19.39
C LEU A 15 -1.72 59.41 -19.65
N SER A 16 -1.25 58.99 -20.83
CA SER A 16 -1.64 59.07 -22.25
C SER A 16 -0.33 58.96 -23.07
N SER A 17 -0.34 58.18 -24.18
CA SER A 17 0.50 58.36 -25.40
C SER A 17 2.02 58.06 -25.29
N ALA A 18 2.75 57.47 -26.23
CA ALA A 18 2.65 57.23 -27.68
C ALA A 18 3.49 55.96 -28.04
N ALA A 19 3.02 55.01 -28.86
CA ALA A 19 3.25 54.85 -30.31
C ALA A 19 4.72 54.67 -30.81
N THR A 20 5.07 53.40 -31.14
CA THR A 20 5.70 52.79 -32.37
C THR A 20 6.63 53.59 -33.32
N PRO A 21 7.43 52.99 -34.25
CA PRO A 21 7.59 51.55 -34.62
C PRO A 21 9.03 51.05 -35.01
N ALA A 22 9.09 49.74 -35.35
CA ALA A 22 9.79 49.14 -36.51
C ALA A 22 11.03 48.24 -36.29
N ALA A 23 11.05 47.18 -37.12
CA ALA A 23 12.10 46.20 -37.44
C ALA A 23 12.43 45.19 -36.32
N ASN A 24 12.54 43.87 -36.54
CA ASN A 24 12.97 43.17 -37.75
C ASN A 24 12.43 41.73 -37.72
N ALA A 25 11.86 41.28 -38.84
CA ALA A 25 11.39 39.92 -39.05
C ALA A 25 12.53 39.05 -39.58
N ALA A 26 13.05 38.13 -38.76
CA ALA A 26 13.92 37.06 -39.22
C ALA A 26 13.10 35.77 -39.39
N ALA A 27 12.78 35.48 -40.65
CA ALA A 27 12.11 34.27 -41.09
C ALA A 27 12.96 33.02 -40.73
N ARG A 28 12.36 32.08 -39.99
CA ARG A 28 12.88 30.71 -39.87
C ARG A 28 12.51 29.93 -41.15
N PRO A 29 13.43 29.17 -41.76
CA PRO A 29 13.10 28.35 -42.93
C PRO A 29 12.11 27.26 -42.53
N ARG A 30 11.00 27.18 -43.27
CA ARG A 30 10.00 26.11 -43.15
C ARG A 30 10.58 24.82 -43.72
N SER A 31 10.52 23.74 -42.95
CA SER A 31 10.85 22.38 -43.39
C SER A 31 9.96 21.96 -44.57
N PRO A 32 10.49 21.23 -45.57
CA PRO A 32 9.67 20.72 -46.67
C PRO A 32 8.70 19.63 -46.17
N PRO A 33 7.53 19.47 -46.81
CA PRO A 33 6.58 18.41 -46.45
C PRO A 33 7.15 17.02 -46.78
N PRO A 34 6.83 15.98 -45.99
CA PRO A 34 7.28 14.62 -46.26
C PRO A 34 6.64 14.08 -47.55
N SER A 35 7.43 13.30 -48.30
CA SER A 35 7.03 12.61 -49.52
C SER A 35 5.98 11.51 -49.25
N PRO A 36 5.12 11.19 -50.24
CA PRO A 36 4.08 10.18 -50.07
C PRO A 36 4.70 8.77 -49.95
N SER A 37 4.23 8.01 -48.97
CA SER A 37 4.62 6.61 -48.75
C SER A 37 4.10 5.70 -49.88
N PRO A 38 4.85 4.65 -50.27
CA PRO A 38 4.40 3.71 -51.31
C PRO A 38 3.18 2.88 -50.84
N PRO A 39 2.35 2.38 -51.79
CA PRO A 39 1.11 1.71 -51.47
C PRO A 39 1.33 0.39 -50.71
N ALA A 40 0.54 0.19 -49.65
CA ALA A 40 0.56 -1.01 -48.83
C ALA A 40 0.18 -2.25 -49.65
N THR A 41 1.07 -3.24 -49.69
CA THR A 41 0.78 -4.57 -50.22
C THR A 41 -0.24 -5.28 -49.32
N ARG A 42 -1.40 -5.64 -49.89
CA ARG A 42 -2.43 -6.46 -49.25
C ARG A 42 -1.84 -7.81 -48.82
N ARG A 43 -1.70 -8.05 -47.51
CA ARG A 43 -1.54 -9.41 -46.97
C ARG A 43 -2.86 -10.19 -47.15
N PRO A 44 -2.82 -11.48 -47.52
CA PRO A 44 -4.02 -12.28 -47.69
C PRO A 44 -4.76 -12.44 -46.35
N ALA A 45 -6.08 -12.32 -46.40
CA ALA A 45 -6.98 -12.48 -45.26
C ALA A 45 -6.82 -13.88 -44.65
N LYS A 46 -6.45 -13.95 -43.36
CA LYS A 46 -6.54 -15.19 -42.59
C LYS A 46 -8.02 -15.56 -42.44
N ARG A 47 -8.37 -16.66 -43.10
CA ARG A 47 -9.63 -17.41 -43.03
C ARG A 47 -10.09 -17.54 -41.56
N ARG A 48 -11.24 -16.94 -41.22
CA ARG A 48 -11.91 -17.12 -39.92
C ARG A 48 -12.30 -18.59 -39.78
N LYS A 49 -11.81 -19.25 -38.72
CA LYS A 49 -12.35 -20.54 -38.28
C LYS A 49 -13.69 -20.29 -37.57
N PRO A 50 -14.69 -21.17 -37.74
CA PRO A 50 -16.00 -21.01 -37.11
C PRO A 50 -15.88 -21.11 -35.59
N SER A 51 -16.67 -20.30 -34.89
CA SER A 51 -16.90 -20.38 -33.45
C SER A 51 -17.52 -21.73 -33.10
N PRO A 52 -16.96 -22.50 -32.13
CA PRO A 52 -17.69 -23.63 -31.58
C PRO A 52 -18.81 -23.12 -30.66
N ALA A 53 -19.93 -23.82 -30.74
CA ALA A 53 -21.15 -23.57 -29.99
C ALA A 53 -20.91 -23.59 -28.47
N SER A 54 -21.79 -22.88 -27.76
CA SER A 54 -21.96 -22.87 -26.32
C SER A 54 -22.03 -24.29 -25.74
N THR A 55 -21.12 -24.58 -24.83
CA THR A 55 -21.28 -25.62 -23.83
C THR A 55 -21.03 -24.97 -22.48
N ASP A 56 -22.09 -24.90 -21.67
CA ASP A 56 -22.01 -24.53 -20.27
C ASP A 56 -21.08 -25.52 -19.56
N ALA A 57 -19.92 -25.03 -19.13
CA ALA A 57 -18.99 -25.74 -18.29
C ALA A 57 -18.34 -24.70 -17.37
N ASP A 58 -18.63 -24.79 -16.08
CA ASP A 58 -17.96 -24.06 -15.01
C ASP A 58 -16.45 -24.37 -15.08
N GLY A 59 -15.72 -23.49 -15.75
CA GLY A 59 -14.29 -23.60 -15.95
C GLY A 59 -13.56 -22.77 -14.91
N ASP A 60 -13.14 -23.40 -13.81
CA ASP A 60 -12.03 -22.90 -13.01
C ASP A 60 -10.80 -22.79 -13.91
N ALA A 61 -10.55 -21.61 -14.47
CA ALA A 61 -9.33 -21.37 -15.22
C ALA A 61 -8.16 -21.63 -14.28
N GLU A 62 -7.42 -22.71 -14.52
CA GLU A 62 -6.30 -23.14 -13.69
C GLU A 62 -5.28 -22.00 -13.57
N LEU A 63 -5.23 -21.36 -12.41
CA LEU A 63 -4.34 -20.23 -12.16
C LEU A 63 -2.89 -20.73 -12.19
N THR A 64 -2.15 -20.32 -13.21
CA THR A 64 -0.74 -20.69 -13.36
C THR A 64 0.15 -19.78 -12.52
N PHE A 65 1.03 -20.35 -11.69
CA PHE A 65 1.96 -19.59 -10.84
C PHE A 65 3.39 -19.69 -11.38
N LYS A 66 3.83 -18.67 -12.13
CA LYS A 66 5.18 -18.65 -12.76
C LYS A 66 6.35 -18.87 -11.80
N HIS A 67 6.20 -18.43 -10.55
CA HIS A 67 7.26 -18.49 -9.53
C HIS A 67 7.16 -19.74 -8.64
N GLY A 68 6.16 -20.60 -8.88
CA GLY A 68 5.90 -21.76 -8.04
C GLY A 68 5.44 -21.39 -6.62
N THR A 69 5.80 -22.25 -5.67
CA THR A 69 5.45 -22.15 -4.25
C THR A 69 6.71 -21.95 -3.43
N LEU A 70 6.69 -21.02 -2.47
CA LEU A 70 7.86 -20.72 -1.65
C LEU A 70 8.27 -21.92 -0.78
N SER A 71 9.57 -22.11 -0.57
CA SER A 71 10.07 -23.21 0.25
C SER A 71 9.79 -22.99 1.74
N ARG A 72 9.46 -24.08 2.45
CA ARG A 72 9.26 -24.09 3.92
C ARG A 72 10.54 -24.32 4.72
N LYS A 73 11.68 -24.56 4.05
CA LYS A 73 12.96 -24.94 4.69
C LYS A 73 13.40 -24.01 5.82
N TYR A 74 13.18 -22.70 5.65
CA TYR A 74 13.57 -21.71 6.66
C TYR A 74 12.80 -21.89 7.97
N GLU A 75 11.48 -22.10 7.87
CA GLU A 75 10.59 -22.27 9.02
C GLU A 75 10.77 -23.64 9.67
N THR A 76 10.90 -24.68 8.85
CA THR A 76 11.19 -26.04 9.33
C THR A 76 12.48 -26.06 10.16
N ALA A 77 13.57 -25.47 9.65
CA ALA A 77 14.82 -25.41 10.38
C ALA A 77 14.71 -24.65 11.72
N LYS A 78 13.81 -23.65 11.81
CA LYS A 78 13.57 -22.90 13.03
C LYS A 78 12.77 -23.70 14.05
N VAL A 79 11.72 -24.40 13.59
CA VAL A 79 10.92 -25.33 14.42
C VAL A 79 11.81 -26.43 14.99
N ASP A 80 12.60 -27.08 14.14
CA ASP A 80 13.43 -28.23 14.53
C ASP A 80 14.53 -27.85 15.54
N ARG A 81 15.17 -26.69 15.36
CA ARG A 81 16.26 -26.24 16.24
C ARG A 81 15.77 -25.53 17.50
N GLY A 82 14.64 -24.83 17.41
CA GLY A 82 14.13 -23.98 18.47
C GLY A 82 13.07 -24.64 19.36
N GLY A 83 12.53 -25.79 18.95
CA GLY A 83 11.45 -26.47 19.69
C GLY A 83 10.11 -25.73 19.66
N TYR A 84 9.95 -24.77 18.75
CA TYR A 84 8.71 -24.00 18.57
C TYR A 84 7.66 -24.83 17.81
N LYS A 85 6.41 -24.79 18.26
CA LYS A 85 5.29 -25.53 17.67
C LYS A 85 4.42 -24.64 16.78
N VAL A 86 4.24 -23.37 17.12
CA VAL A 86 3.34 -22.44 16.44
C VAL A 86 4.13 -21.21 15.99
N VAL A 87 4.81 -21.39 14.87
CA VAL A 87 5.58 -20.34 14.21
C VAL A 87 4.67 -19.55 13.27
N VAL A 88 4.59 -18.24 13.48
CA VAL A 88 3.75 -17.34 12.69
C VAL A 88 4.59 -16.39 11.86
N GLY A 89 4.12 -16.04 10.68
CA GLY A 89 4.71 -15.00 9.84
C GLY A 89 3.86 -13.74 9.89
N CYS A 90 4.51 -12.59 9.85
CA CYS A 90 3.86 -11.30 9.93
C CYS A 90 4.42 -10.35 8.87
N ASP A 91 3.53 -9.63 8.18
CA ASP A 91 3.87 -8.60 7.19
C ASP A 91 2.81 -7.50 7.17
N GLU A 92 3.15 -6.35 6.57
CA GLU A 92 2.28 -5.20 6.39
C GLU A 92 2.10 -4.74 4.95
N ALA A 93 0.94 -4.16 4.67
CA ALA A 93 0.62 -3.48 3.43
C ALA A 93 0.23 -2.02 3.67
N GLY A 94 0.66 -1.14 2.76
CA GLY A 94 0.22 0.25 2.75
C GLY A 94 1.13 1.22 3.52
N ARG A 95 2.44 1.02 3.56
CA ARG A 95 3.36 2.01 4.16
C ARG A 95 3.60 3.27 3.35
N GLY A 96 3.76 3.15 2.03
CA GLY A 96 4.04 4.26 1.13
C GLY A 96 2.86 5.17 0.68
N PRO A 97 1.60 4.71 0.65
CA PRO A 97 0.45 5.52 0.21
C PRO A 97 0.26 6.83 0.98
N LEU A 98 -0.29 7.84 0.31
CA LEU A 98 -0.74 9.10 0.92
C LEU A 98 -2.12 8.97 1.57
N ALA A 99 -2.90 7.96 1.19
CA ALA A 99 -4.26 7.75 1.67
C ALA A 99 -4.51 6.29 2.09
N GLY A 100 -5.44 6.14 3.03
CA GLY A 100 -5.88 4.87 3.58
C GLY A 100 -5.00 4.32 4.69
N PRO A 101 -5.39 3.18 5.27
CA PRO A 101 -4.73 2.62 6.44
C PRO A 101 -3.42 1.91 6.11
N VAL A 102 -2.66 1.59 7.15
CA VAL A 102 -1.67 0.52 7.13
C VAL A 102 -2.34 -0.72 7.71
N VAL A 103 -2.17 -1.86 7.05
CA VAL A 103 -2.78 -3.13 7.42
C VAL A 103 -1.67 -4.12 7.66
N ALA A 104 -1.67 -4.81 8.80
CA ALA A 104 -0.77 -5.92 9.05
C ALA A 104 -1.58 -7.21 9.19
N ALA A 105 -0.99 -8.33 8.79
CA ALA A 105 -1.55 -9.65 9.02
C ALA A 105 -0.51 -10.53 9.71
N ALA A 106 -0.99 -11.41 10.58
CA ALA A 106 -0.24 -12.53 11.11
C ALA A 106 -0.85 -13.81 10.57
N CYS A 107 -0.02 -14.77 10.17
CA CYS A 107 -0.47 -16.02 9.58
C CYS A 107 0.33 -17.21 10.12
N PHE A 108 -0.38 -18.18 10.69
CA PHE A 108 0.10 -19.50 11.03
C PHE A 108 -0.33 -20.48 9.95
N VAL A 109 0.64 -21.16 9.35
CA VAL A 109 0.42 -22.28 8.44
C VAL A 109 1.15 -23.48 9.01
N PRO A 110 0.49 -24.64 9.27
CA PRO A 110 1.19 -25.85 9.70
C PRO A 110 2.27 -26.28 8.70
N LEU A 111 3.36 -26.90 9.17
CA LEU A 111 4.49 -27.26 8.29
C LEU A 111 4.13 -28.33 7.25
N ASP A 112 3.15 -29.19 7.55
CA ASP A 112 2.61 -30.21 6.65
C ASP A 112 1.51 -29.67 5.72
N VAL A 113 1.13 -28.39 5.86
CA VAL A 113 0.24 -27.69 4.92
C VAL A 113 1.08 -26.89 3.94
N THR A 114 0.81 -27.11 2.65
CA THR A 114 1.31 -26.25 1.57
C THR A 114 0.15 -25.88 0.67
N ILE A 115 -0.09 -24.58 0.53
CA ILE A 115 -1.00 -24.00 -0.46
C ILE A 115 -0.16 -23.56 -1.67
N ASP A 116 -0.49 -24.13 -2.82
CA ASP A 116 0.23 -23.87 -4.07
C ASP A 116 0.09 -22.43 -4.53
N GLY A 117 1.22 -21.85 -4.94
CA GLY A 117 1.31 -20.49 -5.46
C GLY A 117 1.60 -19.41 -4.42
N VAL A 118 1.65 -19.74 -3.13
CA VAL A 118 2.07 -18.79 -2.08
C VAL A 118 3.52 -18.37 -2.33
N PHE A 119 3.70 -17.09 -2.62
CA PHE A 119 4.96 -16.44 -2.92
C PHE A 119 4.85 -14.93 -2.63
N ASP A 120 5.91 -14.17 -2.88
CA ASP A 120 5.94 -12.71 -2.77
C ASP A 120 4.72 -12.07 -3.47
N SER A 121 3.88 -11.39 -2.69
CA SER A 121 2.62 -10.80 -3.13
C SER A 121 2.78 -9.78 -4.27
N LYS A 122 3.96 -9.16 -4.41
CA LYS A 122 4.28 -8.19 -5.47
C LYS A 122 4.56 -8.89 -6.80
N LYS A 123 4.93 -10.17 -6.79
CA LYS A 123 5.16 -11.01 -7.98
C LYS A 123 3.91 -11.75 -8.45
N LEU A 124 2.80 -11.60 -7.71
CA LEU A 124 1.50 -12.15 -8.04
C LEU A 124 0.64 -11.08 -8.72
N THR A 125 -0.23 -11.51 -9.64
CA THR A 125 -1.29 -10.66 -10.19
C THR A 125 -2.43 -10.49 -9.19
N GLU A 126 -3.31 -9.51 -9.39
CA GLU A 126 -4.47 -9.30 -8.51
C GLU A 126 -5.40 -10.53 -8.44
N PRO A 127 -5.78 -11.19 -9.57
CA PRO A 127 -6.58 -12.42 -9.51
C PRO A 127 -5.88 -13.57 -8.76
N GLN A 128 -4.57 -13.73 -8.94
CA GLN A 128 -3.81 -14.74 -8.20
C GLN A 128 -3.79 -14.47 -6.69
N ARG A 129 -3.62 -13.20 -6.29
CA ARG A 129 -3.67 -12.81 -4.88
C ARG A 129 -5.04 -13.06 -4.27
N GLU A 130 -6.11 -12.71 -4.98
CA GLU A 130 -7.49 -12.95 -4.52
C GLU A 130 -7.76 -14.44 -4.34
N ALA A 131 -7.37 -15.28 -5.30
CA ALA A 131 -7.53 -16.73 -5.17
C ALA A 131 -6.70 -17.32 -4.01
N LEU A 132 -5.47 -16.85 -3.82
CA LEU A 132 -4.63 -17.27 -2.69
C LEU A 132 -5.17 -16.77 -1.35
N PHE A 133 -5.74 -15.56 -1.31
CA PHE A 133 -6.42 -15.05 -0.13
C PHE A 133 -7.57 -15.97 0.27
N GLU A 134 -8.45 -16.33 -0.67
CA GLU A 134 -9.55 -17.26 -0.39
C GLU A 134 -9.01 -18.63 0.08
N ARG A 135 -8.01 -19.19 -0.60
CA ARG A 135 -7.38 -20.46 -0.18
C ARG A 135 -6.77 -20.40 1.21
N LEU A 136 -6.07 -19.31 1.55
CA LEU A 136 -5.45 -19.12 2.86
C LEU A 136 -6.49 -18.95 3.96
N THR A 137 -7.51 -18.13 3.73
CA THR A 137 -8.47 -17.73 4.76
C THR A 137 -9.57 -18.76 5.01
N THR A 138 -9.86 -19.63 4.03
CA THR A 138 -10.84 -20.71 4.18
C THR A 138 -10.23 -22.05 4.58
N HIS A 139 -8.90 -22.19 4.54
CA HIS A 139 -8.25 -23.45 4.91
C HIS A 139 -8.40 -23.72 6.42
N PRO A 140 -8.96 -24.88 6.84
CA PRO A 140 -9.39 -25.10 8.22
C PRO A 140 -8.25 -25.11 9.25
N ARG A 141 -7.03 -25.41 8.81
CA ARG A 141 -5.83 -25.44 9.67
C ARG A 141 -4.96 -24.19 9.60
N VAL A 142 -5.25 -23.27 8.70
CA VAL A 142 -4.54 -21.98 8.64
C VAL A 142 -5.22 -21.04 9.63
N LYS A 143 -4.42 -20.38 10.47
CA LYS A 143 -4.93 -19.38 11.41
C LYS A 143 -4.32 -18.05 11.03
N TYR A 144 -5.16 -17.03 10.89
CA TYR A 144 -4.69 -15.70 10.55
C TYR A 144 -5.49 -14.66 11.32
N ALA A 145 -4.89 -13.48 11.46
CA ALA A 145 -5.55 -12.32 11.99
C ALA A 145 -5.01 -11.07 11.29
N VAL A 146 -5.83 -10.02 11.27
CA VAL A 146 -5.52 -8.75 10.60
C VAL A 146 -5.76 -7.61 11.56
N HIS A 147 -4.85 -6.64 11.56
CA HIS A 147 -5.04 -5.37 12.24
C HIS A 147 -4.91 -4.20 11.27
N VAL A 148 -5.77 -3.20 11.44
CA VAL A 148 -5.87 -2.02 10.58
C VAL A 148 -5.64 -0.76 11.41
N ASN A 149 -4.58 -0.02 11.09
CA ASN A 149 -4.32 1.29 11.69
C ASN A 149 -4.73 2.40 10.72
N SER A 150 -5.59 3.29 11.20
CA SER A 150 -6.16 4.39 10.42
C SER A 150 -5.11 5.46 10.03
N PRO A 151 -5.39 6.29 9.00
CA PRO A 151 -4.55 7.47 8.69
C PRO A 151 -4.30 8.37 9.91
N GLN A 152 -5.32 8.57 10.75
CA GLN A 152 -5.24 9.35 11.99
C GLN A 152 -4.23 8.72 12.94
N ARG A 153 -4.31 7.39 13.16
CA ARG A 153 -3.33 6.68 14.00
C ARG A 153 -1.92 6.78 13.42
N ILE A 154 -1.77 6.68 12.10
CA ILE A 154 -0.47 6.87 11.43
C ILE A 154 0.09 8.27 11.69
N ASP A 155 -0.74 9.32 11.62
CA ASP A 155 -0.32 10.69 11.88
C ASP A 155 -0.02 10.97 13.37
N GLU A 156 -0.66 10.24 14.28
CA GLU A 156 -0.40 10.29 15.72
C GLU A 156 0.99 9.75 16.07
N ILE A 157 1.26 8.50 15.66
CA ILE A 157 2.41 7.72 16.14
C ILE A 157 3.50 7.49 15.09
N ASN A 158 3.35 8.03 13.88
CA ASN A 158 4.19 7.80 12.68
C ASN A 158 4.03 6.42 12.04
N ILE A 159 4.36 6.33 10.75
CA ILE A 159 4.15 5.12 9.94
C ILE A 159 4.92 3.90 10.42
N LEU A 160 6.14 4.09 10.95
CA LEU A 160 6.92 2.97 11.46
C LEU A 160 6.22 2.36 12.67
N GLN A 161 5.86 3.18 13.66
CA GLN A 161 5.21 2.67 14.87
C GLN A 161 3.82 2.13 14.57
N ALA A 162 3.06 2.76 13.67
CA ALA A 162 1.76 2.25 13.25
C ALA A 162 1.86 0.88 12.56
N SER A 163 2.93 0.62 11.79
CA SER A 163 3.17 -0.69 11.18
C SER A 163 3.55 -1.73 12.25
N LEU A 164 4.49 -1.40 13.15
CA LEU A 164 4.90 -2.29 14.24
C LEU A 164 3.74 -2.61 15.20
N GLU A 165 2.93 -1.60 15.54
CA GLU A 165 1.73 -1.78 16.38
C GLU A 165 0.70 -2.68 15.69
N ALA A 166 0.46 -2.50 14.39
CA ALA A 166 -0.46 -3.35 13.65
C ALA A 166 0.03 -4.80 13.62
N MET A 167 1.33 -5.03 13.45
CA MET A 167 1.90 -6.38 13.49
C MET A 167 1.72 -7.05 14.86
N VAL A 168 1.99 -6.34 15.96
CA VAL A 168 1.77 -6.85 17.32
C VAL A 168 0.31 -7.24 17.52
N LYS A 169 -0.60 -6.33 17.22
CA LYS A 169 -2.04 -6.58 17.39
C LYS A 169 -2.55 -7.69 16.48
N ALA A 170 -1.97 -7.87 15.29
CA ALA A 170 -2.30 -8.99 14.42
C ALA A 170 -1.85 -10.33 15.03
N VAL A 171 -0.65 -10.40 15.63
CA VAL A 171 -0.19 -11.61 16.33
C VAL A 171 -1.06 -11.90 17.57
N GLU A 172 -1.40 -10.88 18.35
CA GLU A 172 -2.23 -11.01 19.56
C GLU A 172 -3.66 -11.46 19.27
N ALA A 173 -4.18 -11.14 18.08
CA ALA A 173 -5.55 -11.47 17.67
C ALA A 173 -5.68 -12.87 17.04
N LEU A 174 -4.59 -13.65 16.94
CA LEU A 174 -4.65 -15.02 16.44
C LEU A 174 -5.46 -15.92 17.39
N ASP A 175 -6.34 -16.74 16.81
CA ASP A 175 -7.04 -17.86 17.47
C ASP A 175 -6.09 -19.06 17.74
N VAL A 176 -4.80 -18.80 17.88
CA VAL A 176 -3.81 -19.80 18.27
C VAL A 176 -2.70 -19.09 19.03
N ARG A 177 -2.25 -19.70 20.12
CA ARG A 177 -1.11 -19.19 20.88
C ARG A 177 0.17 -19.42 20.08
N ALA A 178 0.61 -18.37 19.37
CA ALA A 178 1.92 -18.33 18.76
C ALA A 178 3.03 -18.43 19.82
N ASP A 179 4.08 -19.18 19.54
CA ASP A 179 5.28 -19.27 20.39
C ASP A 179 6.52 -18.67 19.74
N PHE A 180 6.47 -18.37 18.44
CA PHE A 180 7.51 -17.64 17.72
C PHE A 180 6.93 -16.84 16.55
N ALA A 181 7.47 -15.64 16.29
CA ALA A 181 7.11 -14.83 15.13
C ALA A 181 8.29 -14.52 14.20
N PHE A 182 8.09 -14.78 12.91
CA PHE A 182 8.86 -14.18 11.84
C PHE A 182 8.22 -12.85 11.42
N ILE A 183 9.00 -11.76 11.45
CA ILE A 183 8.52 -10.41 11.14
C ILE A 183 9.21 -9.92 9.85
N ASP A 184 8.45 -9.46 8.86
CA ASP A 184 9.06 -8.84 7.68
C ASP A 184 9.80 -7.54 8.03
N GLY A 185 10.98 -7.36 7.43
CA GLY A 185 11.80 -6.17 7.57
C GLY A 185 12.94 -6.32 8.56
N ASN A 186 13.38 -5.18 9.12
CA ASN A 186 14.62 -5.08 9.91
C ASN A 186 14.41 -4.54 11.33
N ARG A 187 13.15 -4.48 11.79
CA ARG A 187 12.81 -3.91 13.10
C ARG A 187 11.83 -4.82 13.81
N MET A 188 12.26 -5.30 14.98
CA MET A 188 11.39 -6.07 15.86
C MET A 188 10.36 -5.14 16.51
N PRO A 189 9.06 -5.49 16.52
CA PRO A 189 8.08 -4.72 17.27
C PRO A 189 8.42 -4.77 18.78
N PRO A 190 8.61 -3.62 19.44
CA PRO A 190 9.15 -3.57 20.80
C PRO A 190 8.23 -4.13 21.87
N THR A 191 6.92 -4.24 21.59
CA THR A 191 5.90 -4.72 22.52
C THR A 191 5.47 -6.16 22.24
N LEU A 192 6.10 -6.86 21.29
CA LEU A 192 5.81 -8.26 21.01
C LEU A 192 6.22 -9.14 22.21
N GLN A 193 5.27 -9.90 22.76
CA GLN A 193 5.47 -10.68 23.98
C GLN A 193 6.01 -12.10 23.74
N ILE A 194 6.28 -12.46 22.49
CA ILE A 194 6.81 -13.76 22.10
C ILE A 194 8.19 -13.59 21.44
N PRO A 195 9.06 -14.61 21.51
CA PRO A 195 10.29 -14.65 20.73
C PRO A 195 10.01 -14.41 19.25
N GLY A 196 10.93 -13.76 18.57
CA GLY A 196 10.79 -13.55 17.14
C GLY A 196 12.11 -13.27 16.45
N GLU A 197 12.04 -13.22 15.13
CA GLU A 197 13.16 -12.89 14.26
C GLU A 197 12.68 -12.01 13.11
N THR A 198 13.41 -10.93 12.86
CA THR A 198 13.15 -10.06 11.72
C THR A 198 13.86 -10.59 10.48
N VAL A 199 13.15 -10.69 9.37
CA VAL A 199 13.69 -11.18 8.10
C VAL A 199 13.51 -10.12 7.03
N VAL A 200 14.62 -9.56 6.55
CA VAL A 200 14.59 -8.59 5.44
C VAL A 200 14.15 -9.30 4.17
N GLN A 201 13.12 -8.78 3.51
CA GLN A 201 12.46 -9.42 2.35
C GLN A 201 11.93 -10.82 2.72
N GLY A 202 11.32 -10.91 3.91
CA GLY A 202 10.77 -12.15 4.46
C GLY A 202 9.67 -12.73 3.59
N ASP A 203 8.88 -11.89 2.90
CA ASP A 203 7.87 -12.27 1.91
C ASP A 203 8.41 -13.14 0.75
N SER A 204 9.71 -13.07 0.50
CA SER A 204 10.42 -13.87 -0.51
C SER A 204 11.23 -15.05 0.05
N LYS A 205 11.26 -15.23 1.38
CA LYS A 205 12.14 -16.19 2.07
C LYS A 205 11.43 -17.11 3.06
N VAL A 206 10.36 -16.64 3.67
CA VAL A 206 9.60 -17.31 4.74
C VAL A 206 8.16 -17.44 4.27
N TYR A 207 7.64 -18.67 4.20
CA TYR A 207 6.33 -18.93 3.62
C TYR A 207 5.20 -18.32 4.45
N SER A 208 5.25 -18.39 5.78
CA SER A 208 4.24 -17.72 6.61
C SER A 208 4.25 -16.20 6.46
N ILE A 209 5.41 -15.56 6.25
CA ILE A 209 5.48 -14.13 5.91
C ILE A 209 4.84 -13.89 4.54
N ALA A 210 5.15 -14.72 3.54
CA ALA A 210 4.53 -14.61 2.22
C ALA A 210 3.00 -14.72 2.29
N ALA A 211 2.48 -15.69 3.07
CA ALA A 211 1.05 -15.85 3.32
C ALA A 211 0.45 -14.60 4.01
N ALA A 212 1.10 -14.09 5.05
CA ALA A 212 0.69 -12.85 5.72
C ALA A 212 0.68 -11.64 4.76
N SER A 213 1.70 -11.53 3.89
CA SER A 213 1.81 -10.46 2.88
C SER A 213 0.60 -10.44 1.94
N ILE A 214 0.15 -11.61 1.49
CA ILE A 214 -1.02 -11.77 0.61
C ILE A 214 -2.28 -11.31 1.36
N ILE A 215 -2.48 -11.78 2.59
CA ILE A 215 -3.63 -11.43 3.43
C ILE A 215 -3.68 -9.93 3.68
N ALA A 216 -2.57 -9.33 4.10
CA ALA A 216 -2.46 -7.89 4.34
C ALA A 216 -2.73 -7.09 3.06
N LYS A 217 -2.14 -7.50 1.93
CA LYS A 217 -2.27 -6.81 0.65
C LYS A 217 -3.69 -6.82 0.11
N VAL A 218 -4.33 -7.99 0.06
CA VAL A 218 -5.70 -8.13 -0.45
C VAL A 218 -6.68 -7.39 0.46
N THR A 219 -6.55 -7.56 1.79
CA THR A 219 -7.41 -6.83 2.74
C THR A 219 -7.30 -5.32 2.54
N ARG A 220 -6.06 -4.81 2.43
CA ARG A 220 -5.80 -3.39 2.25
C ARG A 220 -6.33 -2.87 0.92
N ASP A 221 -6.19 -3.61 -0.17
CA ASP A 221 -6.70 -3.22 -1.48
C ASP A 221 -8.24 -3.21 -1.51
N ARG A 222 -8.89 -4.21 -0.88
CA ARG A 222 -10.36 -4.24 -0.70
C ARG A 222 -10.85 -3.01 0.09
N ILE A 223 -10.14 -2.60 1.16
CA ILE A 223 -10.44 -1.35 1.90
C ILE A 223 -10.32 -0.13 0.97
N MET A 224 -9.28 -0.03 0.15
CA MET A 224 -9.12 1.12 -0.75
C MET A 224 -10.23 1.18 -1.82
N VAL A 225 -10.71 0.04 -2.30
CA VAL A 225 -11.86 -0.04 -3.23
C VAL A 225 -13.15 0.38 -2.52
N ALA A 226 -13.33 0.04 -1.24
CA ALA A 226 -14.47 0.52 -0.46
C ALA A 226 -14.41 2.04 -0.24
N LEU A 227 -13.24 2.59 0.07
CA LEU A 227 -13.03 4.04 0.20
C LEU A 227 -13.24 4.79 -1.12
N ASP A 228 -12.92 4.19 -2.27
CA ASP A 228 -13.22 4.78 -3.58
C ASP A 228 -14.71 5.08 -3.78
N LYS A 229 -15.58 4.23 -3.25
CA LYS A 229 -17.04 4.44 -3.34
C LYS A 229 -17.49 5.64 -2.52
N GLN A 230 -16.83 5.89 -1.39
CA GLN A 230 -17.11 7.03 -0.50
C GLN A 230 -16.46 8.32 -1.01
N TYR A 231 -15.30 8.20 -1.64
CA TYR A 231 -14.47 9.30 -2.12
C TYR A 231 -14.11 9.16 -3.61
N PRO A 232 -15.12 9.14 -4.51
CA PRO A 232 -14.93 8.82 -5.93
C PRO A 232 -14.03 9.82 -6.66
N GLN A 233 -13.91 11.05 -6.16
CA GLN A 233 -13.09 12.10 -6.74
C GLN A 233 -11.58 11.79 -6.75
N TYR A 234 -11.11 10.82 -5.95
CA TYR A 234 -9.69 10.47 -5.88
C TYR A 234 -9.31 9.19 -6.63
N ASN A 235 -10.25 8.46 -7.26
CA ASN A 235 -9.97 7.20 -7.99
C ASN A 235 -9.06 6.19 -7.25
N LEU A 236 -9.30 6.01 -5.96
CA LEU A 236 -8.51 5.17 -5.06
C LEU A 236 -8.51 3.70 -5.50
N LYS A 237 -9.53 3.22 -6.20
CA LYS A 237 -9.56 1.84 -6.70
C LYS A 237 -8.41 1.54 -7.67
N GLN A 238 -7.88 2.55 -8.38
CA GLN A 238 -6.83 2.35 -9.37
C GLN A 238 -5.44 2.33 -8.73
N HIS A 239 -5.07 3.41 -8.04
CA HIS A 239 -3.73 3.59 -7.49
C HIS A 239 -3.65 3.28 -5.99
N LYS A 240 -4.75 2.84 -5.36
CA LYS A 240 -4.81 2.43 -3.95
C LYS A 240 -4.18 3.47 -3.00
N GLY A 241 -4.38 4.75 -3.26
CA GLY A 241 -3.84 5.85 -2.46
C GLY A 241 -2.33 6.15 -2.61
N TYR A 242 -1.60 5.47 -3.49
CA TYR A 242 -0.20 5.82 -3.79
C TYR A 242 -0.10 7.21 -4.47
N PRO A 243 1.04 7.92 -4.35
CA PRO A 243 1.23 9.27 -4.89
C PRO A 243 1.43 9.27 -6.41
N THR A 244 0.47 8.74 -7.17
CA THR A 244 0.50 8.81 -8.63
C THR A 244 0.18 10.23 -9.10
N ARG A 245 0.51 10.55 -10.36
CA ARG A 245 0.14 11.85 -10.98
C ARG A 245 -1.35 12.15 -10.84
N GLU A 246 -2.18 11.12 -11.06
CA GLU A 246 -3.63 11.20 -10.93
C GLU A 246 -4.07 11.53 -9.51
N HIS A 247 -3.55 10.80 -8.51
CA HIS A 247 -3.91 11.04 -7.11
C HIS A 247 -3.49 12.45 -6.66
N MET A 248 -2.29 12.88 -7.04
CA MET A 248 -1.78 14.21 -6.75
C MET A 248 -2.61 15.32 -7.39
N ALA A 249 -3.07 15.12 -8.63
CA ALA A 249 -3.95 16.06 -9.31
C ALA A 249 -5.34 16.13 -8.64
N ALA A 250 -5.89 14.99 -8.21
CA ALA A 250 -7.14 14.94 -7.48
C ALA A 250 -7.05 15.66 -6.13
N ILE A 251 -5.96 15.44 -5.37
CA ILE A 251 -5.70 16.17 -4.12
C ILE A 251 -5.55 17.67 -4.38
N ALA A 252 -4.84 18.08 -5.42
CA ALA A 252 -4.70 19.51 -5.75
C ALA A 252 -6.04 20.18 -6.11
N LYS A 253 -6.94 19.42 -6.76
CA LYS A 253 -8.26 19.91 -7.18
C LYS A 253 -9.30 19.91 -6.06
N HIS A 254 -9.32 18.86 -5.24
CA HIS A 254 -10.39 18.61 -4.26
C HIS A 254 -9.95 18.80 -2.80
N GLY A 255 -8.67 19.05 -2.55
CA GLY A 255 -8.09 19.05 -1.20
C GLY A 255 -7.83 17.65 -0.68
N ALA A 256 -6.98 17.54 0.35
CA ALA A 256 -6.86 16.32 1.16
C ALA A 256 -8.03 16.23 2.15
N CYS A 257 -8.45 15.01 2.49
CA CYS A 257 -9.57 14.74 3.40
C CYS A 257 -9.18 13.70 4.48
N GLU A 258 -10.15 13.22 5.26
CA GLU A 258 -9.90 12.37 6.43
C GLU A 258 -9.19 11.05 6.15
N ILE A 259 -9.21 10.56 4.91
CA ILE A 259 -8.50 9.33 4.54
C ILE A 259 -7.02 9.58 4.23
N HIS A 260 -6.60 10.85 4.10
CA HIS A 260 -5.22 11.22 3.78
C HIS A 260 -4.36 11.31 5.04
N ARG A 261 -3.09 10.94 4.89
CA ARG A 261 -2.07 10.98 5.95
C ARG A 261 -1.40 12.35 5.92
N MET A 262 -1.86 13.25 6.77
CA MET A 262 -1.48 14.65 6.76
C MET A 262 -0.02 14.87 7.19
N THR A 263 0.65 13.86 7.76
CA THR A 263 2.07 13.93 8.11
C THR A 263 3.02 13.52 7.00
N PHE A 264 2.51 12.98 5.88
CA PHE A 264 3.32 12.53 4.75
C PHE A 264 3.62 13.69 3.80
N ALA A 265 4.85 13.77 3.27
CA ALA A 265 5.11 14.64 2.13
C ALA A 265 4.33 14.11 0.91
N PRO A 266 3.69 14.97 0.10
CA PRO A 266 3.73 16.44 0.13
C PRO A 266 2.59 17.12 0.92
N LEU A 267 1.75 16.36 1.63
CA LEU A 267 0.61 16.89 2.39
C LEU A 267 1.01 17.58 3.70
N LYS A 268 2.18 17.21 4.23
CA LYS A 268 2.73 17.77 5.46
C LYS A 268 2.80 19.31 5.37
N PRO A 269 2.13 20.05 6.28
CA PRO A 269 2.23 21.49 6.33
C PRO A 269 3.69 21.93 6.54
N LYS A 270 4.13 22.95 5.79
CA LYS A 270 5.51 23.45 5.85
C LYS A 270 5.88 24.02 7.23
N ASP A 271 4.89 24.46 8.01
CA ASP A 271 5.07 25.09 9.33
C ASP A 271 4.86 24.13 10.52
N ALA A 272 4.68 22.83 10.27
CA ALA A 272 4.46 21.86 11.33
C ALA A 272 5.74 21.64 12.17
N LYS A 273 5.79 22.22 13.39
CA LYS A 273 6.85 21.98 14.37
C LYS A 273 7.02 20.46 14.60
N PRO A 274 8.26 19.93 14.68
CA PRO A 274 8.48 18.52 14.93
C PRO A 274 7.88 18.11 16.29
N LYS A 275 7.05 17.05 16.32
CA LYS A 275 6.56 16.46 17.56
C LYS A 275 7.76 15.99 18.41
N PRO A 276 7.78 16.25 19.73
CA PRO A 276 8.88 15.80 20.59
C PRO A 276 8.96 14.28 20.57
N LYS A 277 10.18 13.74 20.43
CA LYS A 277 10.42 12.29 20.51
C LYS A 277 10.05 11.81 21.91
N ALA A 278 9.17 10.82 22.01
CA ALA A 278 8.85 10.16 23.27
C ALA A 278 10.13 9.54 23.85
N LYS A 279 10.57 10.02 25.02
CA LYS A 279 11.70 9.44 25.75
C LYS A 279 11.23 8.12 26.36
N ALA A 280 11.83 7.00 25.96
CA ALA A 280 11.66 5.73 26.64
C ALA A 280 12.17 5.85 28.08
N LYS A 281 11.28 5.73 29.07
CA LYS A 281 11.67 5.65 30.49
C LYS A 281 12.12 4.22 30.79
N ALA A 282 13.42 4.01 30.94
CA ALA A 282 13.96 2.82 31.58
C ALA A 282 13.72 2.92 33.09
N LYS A 283 12.90 2.03 33.67
CA LYS A 283 12.85 1.80 35.12
C LYS A 283 13.93 0.76 35.45
N GLN A 284 14.95 1.16 36.22
CA GLN A 284 15.76 0.23 37.00
C GLN A 284 15.18 0.20 38.42
N SER A 285 14.60 -0.92 38.83
CA SER A 285 14.40 -1.26 40.24
C SER A 285 15.62 -2.06 40.68
N LYS A 286 16.49 -1.45 41.49
CA LYS A 286 17.46 -2.18 42.31
C LYS A 286 16.72 -2.69 43.55
N THR A 287 16.57 -3.99 43.64
CA THR A 287 16.44 -4.71 44.90
C THR A 287 17.85 -4.94 45.42
N THR A 288 18.16 -4.44 46.61
CA THR A 288 19.27 -4.94 47.43
C THR A 288 18.63 -5.45 48.69
N ASP A 289 18.49 -6.77 48.76
CA ASP A 289 18.18 -7.49 49.98
C ASP A 289 19.38 -7.39 50.93
N ALA A 290 19.04 -7.24 52.21
CA ALA A 290 19.95 -7.31 53.33
C ALA A 290 20.22 -8.78 53.66
N GLU A 291 21.50 -9.12 53.82
CA GLU A 291 22.00 -10.11 54.78
C GLU A 291 23.43 -9.74 55.16
#